data_AF-A0A2E4KXJ2-F1
#
_entry.id   AF-A0A2E4KXJ2-F1
#
_cell.length_a   1.000
_cell.length_b   1.000
_cell.length_c   1.000
_cell.angle_alpha   90.00
_cell.angle_beta   90.00
_cell.angle_gamma   90.00
#
_symmetry.space_group_name_H-M   'P 1'
#
loop_
_entity.id
_entity.type
_entity.pdbx_description
1 polymer ?
#
loop_
_entity_poly.entity_id
_entity_poly.type
_entity_poly.pdbx_seq_one_letter_code
_entity_poly.pdbx_strand_id
1 'polypeptide(L)'
;DEYKGRVMIRDVAITGEHQNALTEWVRRSSDLEAAYKKRFGKSLEMTEANAGLEFIKRLLQNDAIIMTSDTKIAAAVGAKGQEKPPYGMFYVYSKHRDIKKKDLALSDSRQIDPTLGYMYPIVLQLSANAPNPNAAKMFMEYLGTIEGFAPWAKSPGVYTPNPNQVPFDGDMPLAWWEERMWLYDLDYAAANRGKVLDVWLKYAQR
;
A
#
# COMPACT_ATOMS: atom_id res chain seq x y z
N ASP A 1 17.78 9.12 -11.51
CA ASP A 1 18.75 9.87 -10.68
C ASP A 1 18.13 10.49 -9.44
N GLU A 2 17.08 11.31 -9.55
CA GLU A 2 16.44 12.00 -8.41
C GLU A 2 16.12 11.08 -7.19
N TYR A 3 15.63 9.87 -7.45
CA TYR A 3 15.19 8.91 -6.42
C TYR A 3 16.09 7.68 -6.26
N LYS A 4 17.23 7.63 -6.96
CA LYS A 4 18.12 6.46 -6.95
C LYS A 4 18.64 6.21 -5.53
N GLY A 5 18.53 4.96 -5.04
CA GLY A 5 19.03 4.59 -3.71
C GLY A 5 18.23 5.20 -2.54
N ARG A 6 17.04 5.75 -2.81
CA ARG A 6 16.27 6.51 -1.80
C ARG A 6 14.82 6.06 -1.62
N VAL A 7 14.35 5.06 -2.36
CA VAL A 7 12.99 4.53 -2.21
C VAL A 7 13.03 3.24 -1.42
N MET A 8 12.41 3.24 -0.24
CA MET A 8 12.22 2.09 0.60
C MET A 8 10.87 1.43 0.31
N ILE A 9 10.85 0.11 0.27
CA ILE A 9 9.62 -0.66 0.09
C ILE A 9 9.74 -1.97 0.88
N ARG A 10 8.64 -2.40 1.51
CA ARG A 10 8.64 -3.69 2.18
C ARG A 10 8.68 -4.79 1.13
N ASP A 11 9.54 -5.78 1.37
CA ASP A 11 9.77 -6.88 0.44
C ASP A 11 8.47 -7.55 0.00
N VAL A 12 8.20 -7.45 -1.30
CA VAL A 12 7.01 -8.00 -1.94
C VAL A 12 7.03 -9.53 -1.85
N ALA A 13 8.20 -10.17 -1.78
CA ALA A 13 8.29 -11.63 -1.63
C ALA A 13 7.64 -12.14 -0.34
N ILE A 14 7.59 -11.32 0.71
CA ILE A 14 7.03 -11.67 2.02
C ILE A 14 5.80 -10.85 2.42
N THR A 15 5.26 -10.03 1.50
CA THR A 15 4.11 -9.14 1.76
C THR A 15 3.01 -9.38 0.74
N GLY A 16 2.04 -10.24 1.07
CA GLY A 16 0.98 -10.67 0.17
C GLY A 16 0.09 -9.52 -0.32
N GLU A 17 -0.11 -8.50 0.51
CA GLU A 17 -0.86 -7.30 0.18
C GLU A 17 -0.17 -6.49 -0.93
N HIS A 18 1.17 -6.40 -0.92
CA HIS A 18 1.93 -5.75 -2.00
C HIS A 18 1.91 -6.57 -3.28
N GLN A 19 1.98 -7.91 -3.16
CA GLN A 19 1.83 -8.79 -4.32
C GLN A 19 0.48 -8.54 -5.01
N ASN A 20 -0.60 -8.48 -4.23
CA ASN A 20 -1.94 -8.21 -4.73
C ASN A 20 -2.05 -6.79 -5.32
N ALA A 21 -1.59 -5.77 -4.59
CA ALA A 21 -1.66 -4.38 -5.01
C ALA A 21 -0.91 -4.12 -6.32
N LEU A 22 0.28 -4.68 -6.49
CA LEU A 22 1.06 -4.53 -7.74
C LEU A 22 0.39 -5.20 -8.94
N THR A 23 -0.55 -6.12 -8.75
CA THR A 23 -1.36 -6.62 -9.88
C THR A 23 -2.25 -5.52 -10.48
N GLU A 24 -2.63 -4.48 -9.71
CA GLU A 24 -3.31 -3.31 -10.26
C GLU A 24 -2.41 -2.47 -11.15
N TRP A 25 -1.12 -2.35 -10.84
CA TRP A 25 -0.15 -1.69 -11.73
C TRP A 25 -0.05 -2.44 -13.05
N VAL A 26 -0.10 -3.77 -13.01
CA VAL A 26 -0.16 -4.61 -14.21
C VAL A 26 -1.46 -4.37 -14.98
N ARG A 27 -2.61 -4.44 -14.30
CA ARG A 27 -3.95 -4.28 -14.90
C ARG A 27 -4.18 -2.89 -15.48
N ARG A 28 -3.62 -1.86 -14.85
CA ARG A 28 -3.74 -0.44 -15.20
C ARG A 28 -2.48 0.10 -15.88
N SER A 29 -1.79 -0.74 -16.65
CA SER A 29 -0.54 -0.36 -17.32
C SER A 29 -0.68 0.89 -18.20
N SER A 30 -1.83 1.08 -18.85
CA SER A 30 -2.11 2.29 -19.64
C SER A 30 -2.04 3.58 -18.83
N ASP A 31 -2.46 3.55 -17.56
CA ASP A 31 -2.43 4.72 -16.66
C ASP A 31 -0.97 5.08 -16.32
N LEU A 32 -0.11 4.06 -16.16
CA LEU A 32 1.32 4.24 -15.92
C LEU A 32 2.04 4.80 -17.15
N GLU A 33 1.71 4.32 -18.35
CA GLU A 33 2.26 4.84 -19.61
C GLU A 33 1.86 6.31 -19.82
N ALA A 34 0.59 6.63 -19.56
CA ALA A 34 0.09 8.01 -19.63
C ALA A 34 0.80 8.92 -18.61
N ALA A 35 0.95 8.48 -17.36
CA ALA A 35 1.67 9.22 -16.33
C ALA A 35 3.15 9.42 -16.70
N TYR A 36 3.81 8.40 -17.26
CA TYR A 36 5.19 8.51 -17.74
C TYR A 36 5.32 9.55 -18.86
N LYS A 37 4.44 9.48 -19.86
CA LYS A 37 4.41 10.43 -20.98
C LYS A 37 4.13 11.86 -20.51
N LYS A 38 3.20 12.04 -19.56
CA LYS A 38 2.92 13.35 -18.93
C LYS A 38 4.16 13.92 -18.23
N ARG A 39 4.92 13.10 -17.50
CA ARG A 39 6.09 13.54 -16.70
C ARG A 39 7.33 13.81 -17.53
N PHE A 40 7.56 13.05 -18.61
CA PHE A 40 8.81 13.06 -19.37
C PHE A 40 8.67 13.51 -20.83
N GLY A 41 7.44 13.69 -21.33
CA GLY A 41 7.18 14.13 -22.70
C GLY A 41 7.45 13.08 -23.79
N LYS A 42 7.73 11.83 -23.42
CA LYS A 42 8.02 10.72 -24.34
C LYS A 42 7.35 9.42 -23.92
N SER A 43 7.14 8.52 -24.87
CA SER A 43 6.59 7.18 -24.60
C SER A 43 7.52 6.38 -23.70
N LEU A 44 6.94 5.51 -22.87
CA LEU A 44 7.70 4.56 -22.05
C LEU A 44 8.30 3.47 -22.95
N GLU A 45 9.62 3.37 -22.97
CA GLU A 45 10.30 2.21 -23.56
C GLU A 45 10.30 1.07 -22.54
N MET A 46 9.96 -0.13 -22.98
CA MET A 46 9.72 -1.25 -22.08
C MET A 46 10.26 -2.55 -22.65
N THR A 47 10.78 -3.39 -21.77
CA THR A 47 11.29 -4.73 -22.10
C THR A 47 10.54 -5.83 -21.34
N GLU A 48 9.66 -5.44 -20.42
CA GLU A 48 8.69 -6.33 -19.78
C GLU A 48 7.34 -6.23 -20.49
N ALA A 49 6.46 -7.21 -20.26
CA ALA A 49 5.23 -7.39 -21.03
C ALA A 49 4.22 -6.23 -20.92
N ASN A 50 4.32 -5.40 -19.89
CA ASN A 50 3.44 -4.25 -19.66
C ASN A 50 4.10 -3.22 -18.72
N ALA A 51 3.54 -2.01 -18.64
CA ALA A 51 4.14 -0.92 -17.89
C ALA A 51 4.17 -1.15 -16.37
N GLY A 52 3.26 -1.95 -15.82
CA GLY A 52 3.29 -2.36 -14.42
C GLY A 52 4.51 -3.21 -14.07
N LEU A 53 4.81 -4.22 -14.89
CA LEU A 53 6.00 -5.05 -14.71
C LEU A 53 7.29 -4.25 -15.00
N GLU A 54 7.26 -3.39 -16.02
CA GLU A 54 8.37 -2.49 -16.32
C GLU A 54 8.67 -1.53 -15.16
N PHE A 55 7.63 -1.02 -14.50
CA PHE A 55 7.76 -0.19 -13.30
C PHE A 55 8.45 -0.94 -12.16
N ILE A 56 8.04 -2.18 -11.86
CA ILE A 56 8.68 -3.01 -10.83
C ILE A 56 10.16 -3.22 -11.14
N LYS A 57 10.49 -3.60 -12.39
CA LYS A 57 11.87 -3.74 -12.83
C LYS A 57 12.65 -2.44 -12.61
N ARG A 58 12.17 -1.32 -13.14
CA ARG A 58 12.87 -0.03 -13.08
C ARG A 58 13.02 0.48 -11.64
N LEU A 59 12.04 0.24 -10.78
CA LEU A 59 12.13 0.55 -9.35
C LEU A 59 13.31 -0.19 -8.69
N LEU A 60 13.39 -1.51 -8.89
CA LEU A 60 14.47 -2.34 -8.34
C LEU A 60 15.83 -2.00 -8.97
N GLN A 61 15.87 -1.75 -10.28
CA GLN A 61 17.11 -1.34 -10.96
C GLN A 61 17.60 0.05 -10.53
N ASN A 62 16.70 0.89 -10.01
CA ASN A 62 16.98 2.20 -9.42
C ASN A 62 17.40 2.12 -7.94
N ASP A 63 17.85 0.94 -7.49
CA ASP A 63 18.41 0.70 -6.16
C ASP A 63 17.37 0.94 -5.05
N ALA A 64 16.19 0.34 -5.21
CA ALA A 64 15.18 0.36 -4.16
C ALA A 64 15.67 -0.39 -2.91
N ILE A 65 15.48 0.20 -1.74
CA ILE A 65 15.87 -0.36 -0.45
C ILE A 65 14.78 -1.30 0.03
N ILE A 66 15.04 -2.60 -0.07
CA ILE A 66 14.10 -3.65 0.33
C ILE A 66 14.14 -3.84 1.84
N MET A 67 12.99 -3.69 2.48
CA MET A 67 12.84 -3.69 3.94
C MET A 67 11.93 -4.83 4.40
N THR A 68 12.04 -5.25 5.66
CA THR A 68 11.20 -6.32 6.22
C THR A 68 9.98 -5.82 6.99
N SER A 69 9.88 -4.51 7.25
CA SER A 69 8.84 -3.94 8.10
C SER A 69 8.53 -2.47 7.80
N ASP A 70 7.23 -2.16 7.70
CA ASP A 70 6.73 -0.78 7.60
C ASP A 70 7.10 0.07 8.82
N THR A 71 7.23 -0.55 10.00
CA THR A 71 7.68 0.16 11.20
C THR A 71 9.11 0.65 11.05
N LYS A 72 9.98 -0.15 10.41
CA LYS A 72 11.36 0.25 10.13
C LYS A 72 11.42 1.31 9.03
N ILE A 73 10.58 1.18 8.00
CA ILE A 73 10.45 2.20 6.94
C ILE A 73 10.03 3.54 7.55
N ALA A 74 8.94 3.59 8.32
CA ALA A 74 8.44 4.82 8.93
C ALA A 74 9.47 5.48 9.86
N ALA A 75 10.22 4.67 10.63
CA ALA A 75 11.29 5.18 11.49
C ALA A 75 12.49 5.73 10.68
N ALA A 76 12.88 5.04 9.60
CA ALA A 76 14.00 5.48 8.75
C ALA A 76 13.65 6.75 7.95
N VAL A 77 12.45 6.82 7.37
CA VAL A 77 11.95 8.03 6.69
C VAL A 77 11.80 9.18 7.68
N GLY A 78 11.19 8.92 8.83
CA GLY A 78 10.87 9.93 9.84
C GLY A 78 12.03 10.30 10.77
N ALA A 79 13.23 9.76 10.60
CA ALA A 79 14.37 10.09 11.44
C ALA A 79 14.75 11.58 11.27
N LYS A 80 14.97 12.30 12.37
CA LYS A 80 15.36 13.72 12.35
C LYS A 80 16.84 13.89 12.00
N GLY A 81 17.19 15.07 11.47
CA GLY A 81 18.58 15.44 11.17
C GLY A 81 19.16 14.84 9.88
N GLN A 82 18.32 14.21 9.05
CA GLN A 82 18.74 13.69 7.75
C GLN A 82 18.79 14.81 6.71
N GLU A 83 19.91 14.96 6.00
CA GLU A 83 20.02 15.92 4.87
C GLU A 83 19.19 15.47 3.66
N LYS A 84 19.13 14.16 3.41
CA LYS A 84 18.45 13.54 2.25
C LYS A 84 17.65 12.31 2.71
N PRO A 85 16.55 12.49 3.45
CA PRO A 85 15.77 11.36 3.97
C PRO A 85 15.25 10.45 2.84
N PRO A 86 15.12 9.13 3.07
CA PRO A 86 14.52 8.23 2.09
C PRO A 86 13.01 8.48 1.96
N TYR A 87 12.40 7.89 0.94
CA TYR A 87 10.95 7.85 0.71
C TYR A 87 10.41 6.47 1.01
N GLY A 88 9.27 6.37 1.69
CA GLY A 88 8.56 5.10 1.89
C GLY A 88 7.51 4.88 0.81
N MET A 89 7.71 3.90 -0.05
CA MET A 89 6.70 3.43 -1.00
C MET A 89 5.97 2.22 -0.40
N PHE A 90 4.63 2.24 -0.49
CA PHE A 90 3.78 1.15 0.00
C PHE A 90 4.13 0.71 1.44
N TYR A 91 4.15 1.63 2.39
CA TYR A 91 4.13 1.24 3.80
C TYR A 91 2.78 1.63 4.39
N VAL A 92 2.30 0.87 5.38
CA VAL A 92 0.95 1.08 5.92
C VAL A 92 0.81 2.47 6.59
N TYR A 93 -0.19 3.24 6.15
CA TYR A 93 -0.45 4.60 6.64
C TYR A 93 -0.69 4.66 8.16
N SER A 94 -1.19 3.57 8.73
CA SER A 94 -1.37 3.40 10.18
C SER A 94 -0.12 3.68 11.03
N LYS A 95 1.10 3.65 10.45
CA LYS A 95 2.33 4.02 11.15
C LYS A 95 2.41 5.49 11.54
N HIS A 96 1.63 6.37 10.93
CA HIS A 96 1.58 7.79 11.27
C HIS A 96 1.07 8.05 12.70
N ARG A 97 0.30 7.12 13.31
CA ARG A 97 -0.08 7.24 14.73
C ARG A 97 1.12 7.29 15.68
N ASP A 98 2.25 6.69 15.27
CA ASP A 98 3.45 6.60 16.10
C ASP A 98 4.29 7.90 16.04
N ILE A 99 3.95 8.88 15.19
CA ILE A 99 4.74 10.11 14.97
C ILE A 99 5.05 10.81 16.29
N LYS A 100 4.02 11.11 17.10
CA LYS A 100 4.20 11.79 18.39
C LYS A 100 4.97 10.92 19.38
N LYS A 101 4.65 9.63 19.43
CA LYS A 101 5.23 8.68 20.39
C LYS A 101 6.73 8.43 20.15
N LYS A 102 7.15 8.44 18.88
CA LYS A 102 8.52 8.14 18.45
C LYS A 102 9.30 9.37 17.99
N ASP A 103 8.72 10.56 18.17
CA ASP A 103 9.30 11.84 17.77
C ASP A 103 9.79 11.87 16.31
N LEU A 104 8.96 11.39 15.38
CA LEU A 104 9.30 11.29 13.96
C LEU A 104 8.97 12.57 13.19
N ALA A 105 9.84 12.96 12.26
CA ALA A 105 9.57 13.96 11.23
C ALA A 105 9.05 13.27 9.95
N LEU A 106 7.84 12.71 10.03
CA LEU A 106 7.20 11.92 8.97
C LEU A 106 5.93 12.61 8.45
N SER A 107 5.74 12.61 7.13
CA SER A 107 4.53 13.09 6.46
C SER A 107 4.21 12.22 5.24
N ASP A 108 2.97 12.27 4.77
CA ASP A 108 2.53 11.67 3.51
C ASP A 108 2.66 12.64 2.34
N SER A 109 2.82 12.10 1.13
CA SER A 109 2.70 12.86 -0.11
C SER A 109 1.27 12.73 -0.64
N ARG A 110 0.67 13.86 -1.01
CA ARG A 110 -0.72 13.94 -1.51
C ARG A 110 -0.80 14.29 -3.00
N GLN A 111 0.34 14.29 -3.68
CA GLN A 111 0.46 14.72 -5.08
C GLN A 111 1.32 13.72 -5.86
N ILE A 112 0.84 12.48 -5.96
CA ILE A 112 1.48 11.42 -6.74
C ILE A 112 0.50 10.97 -7.82
N ASP A 113 0.93 11.05 -9.08
CA ASP A 113 0.23 10.49 -10.23
C ASP A 113 0.78 9.07 -10.55
N PRO A 114 -0.04 8.14 -11.04
CA PRO A 114 -1.50 8.24 -11.23
C PRO A 114 -2.30 7.86 -9.97
N THR A 115 -1.63 7.52 -8.88
CA THR A 115 -2.28 7.10 -7.62
C THR A 115 -1.36 7.37 -6.43
N LEU A 116 -1.97 7.69 -5.27
CA LEU A 116 -1.26 7.83 -4.00
C LEU A 116 -0.85 6.49 -3.40
N GLY A 117 -1.40 5.38 -3.89
CA GLY A 117 -1.10 4.04 -3.41
C GLY A 117 -2.24 3.07 -3.65
N TYR A 118 -2.42 2.14 -2.71
CA TYR A 118 -3.50 1.17 -2.78
C TYR A 118 -4.22 1.05 -1.44
N MET A 119 -5.52 0.81 -1.51
CA MET A 119 -6.37 0.53 -0.37
C MET A 119 -6.96 -0.87 -0.53
N TYR A 120 -7.26 -1.53 0.59
CA TYR A 120 -7.75 -2.90 0.57
C TYR A 120 -8.68 -3.16 1.74
N PRO A 121 -9.71 -4.00 1.55
CA PRO A 121 -10.60 -4.37 2.63
C PRO A 121 -9.87 -5.31 3.61
N ILE A 122 -10.12 -5.11 4.89
CA ILE A 122 -9.89 -6.13 5.91
C ILE A 122 -11.21 -6.88 6.06
N VAL A 123 -11.20 -8.18 5.78
CA VAL A 123 -12.42 -9.01 5.75
C VAL A 123 -12.48 -9.93 6.97
N LEU A 124 -13.70 -10.13 7.50
CA LEU A 124 -13.97 -11.15 8.49
C LEU A 124 -14.26 -12.48 7.76
N GLN A 125 -13.55 -13.54 8.13
CA GLN A 125 -13.71 -14.87 7.53
C GLN A 125 -14.20 -15.87 8.58
N LEU A 126 -15.29 -16.59 8.26
CA LEU A 126 -15.82 -17.66 9.09
C LEU A 126 -15.36 -19.01 8.52
N SER A 127 -14.70 -19.82 9.36
CA SER A 127 -14.32 -21.18 8.98
C SER A 127 -15.55 -22.03 8.69
N ALA A 128 -15.51 -22.84 7.63
CA ALA A 128 -16.58 -23.76 7.26
C ALA A 128 -16.92 -24.76 8.39
N ASN A 129 -15.94 -25.06 9.25
CA ASN A 129 -16.07 -26.02 10.35
C ASN A 129 -16.11 -25.32 11.73
N ALA A 130 -16.56 -24.07 11.80
CA ALA A 130 -16.65 -23.36 13.08
C ALA A 130 -17.56 -24.11 14.06
N PRO A 131 -17.11 -24.42 15.29
CA PRO A 131 -17.90 -25.19 16.26
C PRO A 131 -19.13 -24.44 16.77
N ASN A 132 -19.08 -23.09 16.71
CA ASN A 132 -20.16 -22.20 17.16
C ASN A 132 -20.44 -21.13 16.09
N PRO A 133 -21.01 -21.51 14.92
CA PRO A 133 -21.12 -20.59 13.78
C PRO A 133 -22.08 -19.42 14.04
N ASN A 134 -23.12 -19.62 14.85
CA ASN A 134 -24.07 -18.55 15.20
C ASN A 134 -23.45 -17.52 16.14
N ALA A 135 -22.68 -17.96 17.13
CA ALA A 135 -21.95 -17.04 18.01
C ALA A 135 -20.88 -16.24 17.24
N ALA A 136 -20.18 -16.89 16.30
CA ALA A 136 -19.21 -16.22 15.45
C ALA A 136 -19.87 -15.15 14.56
N LYS A 137 -21.02 -15.44 13.96
CA LYS A 137 -21.81 -14.46 13.18
C LYS A 137 -22.23 -13.26 14.04
N MET A 138 -22.75 -13.50 15.25
CA MET A 138 -23.08 -12.42 16.19
C MET A 138 -21.88 -11.55 16.52
N PHE A 139 -20.70 -12.15 16.71
CA PHE A 139 -19.47 -11.40 16.96
C PHE A 139 -19.04 -10.59 15.73
N MET A 140 -19.14 -11.15 14.52
CA MET A 140 -18.83 -10.44 13.27
C MET A 140 -19.74 -9.22 13.09
N GLU A 141 -21.05 -9.35 13.35
CA GLU A 141 -21.99 -8.22 13.34
C GLU A 141 -21.60 -7.16 14.38
N TYR A 142 -21.26 -7.58 15.61
CA TYR A 142 -20.79 -6.67 16.64
C TYR A 142 -19.55 -5.87 16.21
N LEU A 143 -18.57 -6.51 15.57
CA LEU A 143 -17.37 -5.85 15.03
C LEU A 143 -17.67 -4.77 13.98
N GLY A 144 -18.84 -4.84 13.31
CA GLY A 144 -19.32 -3.81 12.38
C GLY A 144 -19.94 -2.58 13.05
N THR A 145 -20.21 -2.64 14.35
CA THR A 145 -20.70 -1.49 15.14
C THR A 145 -19.56 -0.52 15.47
N ILE A 146 -19.90 0.72 15.84
CA ILE A 146 -18.90 1.69 16.32
C ILE A 146 -18.20 1.19 17.59
N GLU A 147 -18.93 0.53 18.49
CA GLU A 147 -18.39 -0.05 19.71
C GLU A 147 -17.42 -1.20 19.40
N GLY A 148 -17.83 -2.14 18.56
CA GLY A 148 -16.99 -3.27 18.17
C GLY A 148 -15.75 -2.86 17.37
N PHE A 149 -15.83 -1.79 16.57
CA PHE A 149 -14.70 -1.24 15.82
C PHE A 149 -13.73 -0.39 16.68
N ALA A 150 -14.13 0.05 17.87
CA ALA A 150 -13.36 0.96 18.72
C ALA A 150 -11.87 0.61 18.91
N PRO A 151 -11.45 -0.68 18.99
CA PRO A 151 -10.03 -1.04 19.10
C PRO A 151 -9.16 -0.57 17.92
N TRP A 152 -9.73 -0.43 16.73
CA TRP A 152 -9.02 -0.02 15.50
C TRP A 152 -9.15 1.47 15.19
N ALA A 153 -10.13 2.17 15.79
CA ALA A 153 -10.41 3.58 15.53
C ALA A 153 -9.27 4.54 15.92
N LYS A 154 -8.33 4.12 16.76
CA LYS A 154 -7.18 4.93 17.22
C LYS A 154 -5.98 4.91 16.27
N SER A 155 -6.24 4.80 14.96
CA SER A 155 -5.20 4.78 13.95
C SER A 155 -5.68 5.43 12.65
N PRO A 156 -4.84 6.24 11.98
CA PRO A 156 -5.14 6.73 10.64
C PRO A 156 -5.10 5.57 9.64
N GLY A 157 -5.81 5.74 8.53
CA GLY A 157 -5.92 4.79 7.43
C GLY A 157 -6.79 3.58 7.75
N VAL A 158 -7.63 3.63 8.80
CA VAL A 158 -8.49 2.52 9.19
C VAL A 158 -9.94 2.97 9.20
N TYR A 159 -10.74 2.30 8.39
CA TYR A 159 -12.15 2.62 8.16
C TYR A 159 -13.03 1.40 8.43
N THR A 160 -14.20 1.64 9.00
CA THR A 160 -15.29 0.68 9.11
C THR A 160 -16.36 1.02 8.05
N PRO A 161 -17.10 0.03 7.53
CA PRO A 161 -18.25 0.30 6.66
C PRO A 161 -19.40 1.03 7.39
N ASN A 162 -19.32 1.22 8.71
CA ASN A 162 -20.32 1.96 9.45
C ASN A 162 -20.30 3.46 9.06
N PRO A 163 -21.38 4.00 8.50
CA PRO A 163 -21.41 5.39 8.00
C PRO A 163 -21.31 6.43 9.12
N ASN A 164 -21.52 6.04 10.38
CA ASN A 164 -21.38 6.92 11.54
C ASN A 164 -19.94 7.00 12.06
N GLN A 165 -18.97 6.35 11.41
CA GLN A 165 -17.58 6.47 11.80
C GLN A 165 -17.12 7.93 11.69
N VAL A 166 -16.49 8.41 12.75
CA VAL A 166 -15.64 9.60 12.67
C VAL A 166 -14.21 9.14 12.33
N PRO A 167 -13.62 9.57 11.21
CA PRO A 167 -12.23 9.27 10.88
C PRO A 167 -11.26 9.69 11.99
N PHE A 168 -10.08 9.07 12.02
CA PHE A 168 -9.02 9.44 12.94
C PHE A 168 -8.66 10.94 12.79
N ASP A 169 -8.32 11.61 13.89
CA ASP A 169 -7.97 13.04 13.87
C ASP A 169 -6.80 13.32 12.92
N GLY A 170 -7.01 14.23 11.97
CA GLY A 170 -6.04 14.56 10.90
C GLY A 170 -6.09 13.65 9.66
N ASP A 171 -6.95 12.62 9.65
CA ASP A 171 -7.22 11.79 8.48
C ASP A 171 -8.32 12.39 7.58
N MET A 172 -8.45 11.89 6.36
CA MET A 172 -9.46 12.32 5.40
C MET A 172 -10.71 11.40 5.43
N PRO A 173 -11.88 11.84 4.95
CA PRO A 173 -13.01 10.93 4.74
C PRO A 173 -12.66 9.80 3.77
N LEU A 174 -13.24 8.60 3.94
CA LEU A 174 -12.96 7.43 3.09
C LEU A 174 -13.11 7.74 1.58
N ALA A 175 -14.16 8.44 1.19
CA ALA A 175 -14.40 8.84 -0.20
C ALA A 175 -13.25 9.65 -0.82
N TRP A 176 -12.54 10.46 -0.01
CA TRP A 176 -11.37 11.19 -0.48
C TRP A 176 -10.23 10.25 -0.90
N TRP A 177 -10.04 9.16 -0.15
CA TRP A 177 -9.06 8.11 -0.46
C TRP A 177 -9.48 7.25 -1.64
N GLU A 178 -10.77 6.90 -1.75
CA GLU A 178 -11.31 6.09 -2.87
C GLU A 178 -11.10 6.76 -4.23
N GLU A 179 -11.12 8.09 -4.30
CA GLU A 179 -10.82 8.84 -5.52
C GLU A 179 -9.33 8.88 -5.90
N ARG A 180 -8.43 8.58 -4.95
CA ARG A 180 -6.98 8.86 -5.07
C ARG A 180 -6.08 7.64 -4.92
N MET A 181 -6.63 6.54 -4.43
CA MET A 181 -5.95 5.28 -4.23
C MET A 181 -6.63 4.19 -5.04
N TRP A 182 -5.90 3.16 -5.41
CA TRP A 182 -6.49 2.03 -6.12
C TRP A 182 -6.91 0.94 -5.14
N LEU A 183 -8.15 0.48 -5.24
CA LEU A 183 -8.49 -0.87 -4.79
C LEU A 183 -7.92 -1.89 -5.78
N TYR A 184 -7.54 -3.06 -5.27
CA TYR A 184 -7.20 -4.18 -6.13
C TYR A 184 -8.35 -5.16 -6.33
N ASP A 185 -8.50 -5.63 -7.55
CA ASP A 185 -9.42 -6.70 -7.90
C ASP A 185 -8.89 -8.04 -7.32
N LEU A 186 -9.70 -8.68 -6.47
CA LEU A 186 -9.27 -9.86 -5.71
C LEU A 186 -9.04 -11.08 -6.60
N ASP A 187 -9.88 -11.29 -7.61
CA ASP A 187 -9.79 -12.44 -8.50
C ASP A 187 -8.61 -12.28 -9.46
N TYR A 188 -8.43 -11.07 -10.00
CA TYR A 188 -7.27 -10.74 -10.81
C TYR A 188 -5.98 -10.86 -10.01
N ALA A 189 -5.95 -10.37 -8.77
CA ALA A 189 -4.80 -10.49 -7.89
C ALA A 189 -4.47 -11.96 -7.61
N ALA A 190 -5.46 -12.79 -7.27
CA ALA A 190 -5.27 -14.22 -7.06
C ALA A 190 -4.68 -14.92 -8.31
N ALA A 191 -5.17 -14.58 -9.49
CA ALA A 191 -4.71 -15.16 -10.76
C ALA A 191 -3.34 -14.65 -11.23
N ASN A 192 -2.92 -13.44 -10.84
CA ASN A 192 -1.75 -12.76 -11.44
C ASN A 192 -0.62 -12.41 -10.46
N ARG A 193 -0.81 -12.52 -9.14
CA ARG A 193 0.23 -12.21 -8.15
C ARG A 193 1.53 -13.00 -8.33
N GLY A 194 1.46 -14.19 -8.91
CA GLY A 194 2.64 -14.98 -9.28
C GLY A 194 3.55 -14.25 -10.28
N LYS A 195 2.97 -13.61 -11.30
CA LYS A 195 3.75 -12.84 -12.30
C LYS A 195 4.47 -11.64 -11.68
N VAL A 196 3.80 -10.96 -10.75
CA VAL A 196 4.40 -9.86 -9.98
C VAL A 196 5.58 -10.38 -9.16
N LEU A 197 5.39 -11.50 -8.47
CA LEU A 197 6.43 -12.12 -7.65
C LEU A 197 7.62 -12.58 -8.50
N ASP A 198 7.39 -13.18 -9.65
CA ASP A 198 8.47 -13.64 -10.55
C ASP A 198 9.36 -12.47 -11.01
N VAL A 199 8.74 -11.36 -11.45
CA VAL A 199 9.49 -10.15 -11.83
C VAL A 199 10.20 -9.53 -10.63
N TRP A 200 9.56 -9.50 -9.46
CA TRP A 200 10.19 -9.02 -8.23
C TRP A 200 11.45 -9.83 -7.90
N LEU A 201 11.35 -11.15 -7.84
CA LEU A 201 12.47 -12.05 -7.52
C LEU A 201 13.59 -11.96 -8.56
N LYS A 202 13.25 -11.88 -9.85
CA LYS A 202 14.21 -11.72 -10.96
C LYS A 202 15.11 -10.49 -10.78
N TYR A 203 14.58 -9.40 -10.24
CA TYR A 203 15.30 -8.12 -10.17
C TYR A 203 15.74 -7.70 -8.76
N ALA A 204 15.20 -8.32 -7.71
CA ALA A 204 15.57 -8.06 -6.33
C ALA A 204 16.90 -8.73 -5.92
N GLN A 205 17.33 -9.79 -6.61
CA GLN A 205 18.54 -10.57 -6.30
C GLN A 205 19.84 -9.91 -6.79
N ARG A 206 20.09 -8.66 -6.41
CA ARG A 206 21.37 -7.98 -6.70
C ARG A 206 22.34 -8.07 -5.53
#